data_AF-A0A9Q0D3R3-F1
#
_entry.id   AF-A0A9Q0D3R3-F1
#
_cell.length_a   1.000
_cell.length_b   1.000
_cell.length_c   1.000
_cell.angle_alpha   90.00
_cell.angle_beta   90.00
_cell.angle_gamma   90.00
#
_symmetry.space_group_name_H-M   'P 1'
#
loop_
_entity.id
_entity.type
_entity.pdbx_description
1 polymer ?
#
loop_
_entity_poly.entity_id
_entity_poly.type
_entity_poly.pdbx_seq_one_letter_code
_entity_poly.pdbx_strand_id
1 'polypeptide(L)'
;TAAVDVFSAGCVFYYVVSRGKHPFGDALRRQVNILAGEYTLSHFMEDMHDDVIARDLIERMISVAPQSRPSTYCVLKHPFFWSPEKQLLFFQDVSDRIEKEPGEGSIVVRLEAAGRAVVRTNWRMHISVPLQTDLRKFRTYKGNSVRDLLRAMRNKKHHYHELPKEVQDTLGEVPEGFVSYFTSRFPRLLLHTHNALHICAHERQFHPYYLPPSAK
;
A
#
# COMPACT_ATOMS: atom_id res chain seq x y z
N THR A 1 12.45 19.36 19.15
CA THR A 1 11.52 19.73 18.05
C THR A 1 10.58 18.57 17.80
N ALA A 2 9.43 18.79 17.13
CA ALA A 2 8.45 17.73 16.87
C ALA A 2 9.03 16.48 16.15
N ALA A 3 10.11 16.63 15.38
CA ALA A 3 10.80 15.53 14.72
C ALA A 3 11.44 14.53 15.69
N VAL A 4 11.78 14.94 16.92
CA VAL A 4 12.29 14.04 17.97
C VAL A 4 11.16 13.14 18.49
N ASP A 5 9.95 13.70 18.62
CA ASP A 5 8.76 12.94 19.04
C ASP A 5 8.34 11.95 17.96
N VAL A 6 8.43 12.32 16.68
CA VAL A 6 8.17 11.40 15.55
C VAL A 6 9.14 10.21 15.56
N PHE A 7 10.42 10.45 15.83
CA PHE A 7 11.40 9.36 15.96
C PHE A 7 11.05 8.41 17.11
N SER A 8 10.73 8.98 18.27
CA SER A 8 10.34 8.21 19.45
C SER A 8 9.07 7.41 19.20
N ALA A 9 8.06 8.02 18.55
CA ALA A 9 6.84 7.35 18.14
C ALA A 9 7.11 6.21 17.15
N GLY A 10 8.03 6.37 16.19
CA GLY A 10 8.42 5.30 15.26
C GLY A 10 9.00 4.08 15.99
N CYS A 11 9.81 4.31 17.02
CA CYS A 11 10.33 3.25 17.89
C CYS A 11 9.20 2.55 18.68
N VAL A 12 8.24 3.33 19.21
CA VAL A 12 7.07 2.79 19.93
C VAL A 12 6.15 1.99 18.99
N PHE A 13 5.93 2.45 17.77
CA PHE A 13 5.12 1.74 16.77
C PHE A 13 5.72 0.37 16.50
N TYR A 14 7.04 0.31 16.26
CA TYR A 14 7.72 -0.96 16.09
C TYR A 14 7.62 -1.84 17.33
N TYR A 15 7.77 -1.27 18.52
CA TYR A 15 7.63 -2.01 19.78
C TYR A 15 6.27 -2.69 19.92
N VAL A 16 5.19 -1.97 19.61
CA VAL A 16 3.83 -2.52 19.66
C VAL A 16 3.64 -3.61 18.61
N VAL A 17 3.96 -3.33 17.35
CA VAL A 17 3.72 -4.27 16.24
C VAL A 17 4.56 -5.54 16.41
N SER A 18 5.83 -5.40 16.80
CA SER A 18 6.74 -6.52 17.05
C SER A 18 6.54 -7.22 18.38
N ARG A 19 5.58 -6.77 19.20
CA ARG A 19 5.27 -7.30 20.54
C ARG A 19 6.48 -7.29 21.49
N GLY A 20 7.26 -6.21 21.46
CA GLY A 20 8.28 -5.93 22.46
C GLY A 20 9.70 -5.67 21.94
N LYS A 21 9.96 -5.76 20.62
CA LYS A 21 11.29 -5.48 20.07
C LYS A 21 11.49 -3.99 19.86
N HIS A 22 12.74 -3.53 19.84
CA HIS A 22 13.09 -2.14 19.54
C HIS A 22 13.89 -2.07 18.24
N PRO A 23 13.67 -1.07 17.35
CA PRO A 23 14.39 -1.02 16.06
C PRO A 23 15.91 -1.01 16.23
N PHE A 24 16.39 -0.36 17.28
CA PHE A 24 17.81 -0.20 17.59
C PHE A 24 18.34 -1.27 18.57
N GLY A 25 17.64 -2.40 18.72
CA GLY A 25 18.07 -3.53 19.54
C GLY A 25 17.97 -3.30 21.06
N ASP A 26 18.76 -4.09 21.79
CA ASP A 26 18.70 -4.18 23.25
C ASP A 26 19.11 -2.89 23.95
N ALA A 27 18.60 -2.70 25.17
CA ALA A 27 18.75 -1.47 25.94
C ALA A 27 20.21 -1.01 26.10
N LEU A 28 21.15 -1.94 26.26
CA LEU A 28 22.58 -1.65 26.44
C LEU A 28 23.24 -1.03 25.19
N ARG A 29 22.83 -1.45 23.98
CA ARG A 29 23.43 -1.00 22.71
C ARG A 29 22.59 0.05 21.99
N ARG A 30 21.35 0.22 22.41
CA ARG A 30 20.35 1.07 21.75
C ARG A 30 20.83 2.47 21.44
N GLN A 31 21.44 3.16 22.40
CA GLN A 31 21.88 4.54 22.19
C GLN A 31 23.03 4.63 21.17
N VAL A 32 23.96 3.66 21.21
CA VAL A 32 25.06 3.57 20.24
C VAL A 32 24.51 3.32 18.84
N ASN A 33 23.56 2.38 18.72
CA ASN A 33 22.90 2.06 17.46
C ASN A 33 22.10 3.25 16.90
N ILE A 34 21.40 4.02 17.75
CA ILE A 34 20.70 5.25 17.35
C ILE A 34 21.68 6.28 16.77
N LEU A 35 22.82 6.50 17.44
CA LEU A 35 23.84 7.44 16.99
C LEU A 35 24.52 6.98 15.69
N ALA A 36 24.71 5.67 15.52
CA ALA A 36 25.26 5.07 14.30
C ALA A 36 24.23 4.98 13.15
N GLY A 37 22.94 5.18 13.43
CA GLY A 37 21.87 4.95 12.46
C GLY A 37 21.62 3.46 12.14
N GLU A 38 22.14 2.56 12.96
CA GLU A 38 22.04 1.12 12.78
C GLU A 38 20.75 0.59 13.40
N TYR A 39 19.76 0.25 12.57
CA TYR A 39 18.50 -0.34 13.02
C TYR A 39 18.21 -1.67 12.31
N THR A 40 17.31 -2.46 12.88
CA THR A 40 16.82 -3.71 12.31
C THR A 40 15.33 -3.85 12.58
N LEU A 41 14.55 -4.07 11.53
CA LEU A 41 13.11 -4.32 11.60
C LEU A 41 12.77 -5.78 11.27
N SER A 42 13.51 -6.72 11.84
CA SER A 42 13.48 -8.16 11.49
C SER A 42 12.13 -8.86 11.71
N HIS A 43 11.24 -8.26 12.50
CA HIS A 43 9.86 -8.73 12.64
C HIS A 43 9.05 -8.67 11.34
N PHE A 44 9.33 -7.73 10.44
CA PHE A 44 8.52 -7.51 9.24
C PHE A 44 8.91 -8.45 8.10
N MET A 45 7.94 -9.18 7.56
CA MET A 45 8.08 -10.05 6.40
C MET A 45 7.70 -9.32 5.10
N GLU A 46 8.52 -9.46 4.06
CA GLU A 46 8.31 -8.75 2.78
C GLU A 46 7.06 -9.22 1.99
N ASP A 47 6.57 -10.42 2.31
CA ASP A 47 5.43 -11.05 1.65
C ASP A 47 4.11 -10.85 2.42
N MET A 48 4.12 -10.06 3.51
CA MET A 48 2.93 -9.71 4.28
C MET A 48 2.55 -8.25 4.04
N HIS A 49 1.30 -8.03 3.65
CA HIS A 49 0.80 -6.70 3.32
C HIS A 49 1.01 -5.68 4.45
N ASP A 50 0.55 -6.03 5.66
CA ASP A 50 0.59 -5.12 6.81
C ASP A 50 2.03 -4.81 7.21
N ASP A 51 2.93 -5.78 7.12
CA ASP A 51 4.36 -5.60 7.41
C ASP A 51 5.05 -4.69 6.41
N VAL A 52 4.73 -4.80 5.11
CA VAL A 52 5.25 -3.91 4.07
C VAL A 52 4.81 -2.46 4.34
N ILE A 53 3.56 -2.26 4.73
CA ILE A 53 3.01 -0.93 5.03
C ILE A 53 3.61 -0.36 6.33
N ALA A 54 3.70 -1.18 7.38
CA ALA A 54 4.25 -0.77 8.67
C ALA A 54 5.74 -0.43 8.57
N ARG A 55 6.52 -1.25 7.85
CA ARG A 55 7.94 -1.02 7.60
C ARG A 55 8.18 0.34 6.94
N ASP A 56 7.47 0.65 5.86
CA ASP A 56 7.64 1.92 5.13
C ASP A 56 7.40 3.15 6.04
N LEU A 57 6.35 3.12 6.86
CA LEU A 57 6.08 4.21 7.80
C LEU A 57 7.17 4.33 8.86
N ILE A 58 7.52 3.22 9.51
CA ILE A 58 8.45 3.20 10.64
C ILE A 58 9.85 3.62 10.18
N GLU A 59 10.34 3.12 9.04
CA GLU A 59 11.64 3.51 8.47
C GLU A 59 11.73 5.04 8.24
N ARG A 60 10.65 5.66 7.75
CA ARG A 60 10.58 7.13 7.58
C ARG A 60 10.58 7.86 8.92
N MET A 61 9.84 7.36 9.91
CA MET A 61 9.75 7.97 11.24
C MET A 61 11.08 7.92 12.01
N ILE A 62 11.83 6.81 11.89
CA ILE A 62 13.10 6.61 12.60
C ILE A 62 14.33 7.10 11.81
N SER A 63 14.13 7.83 10.72
CA SER A 63 15.24 8.35 9.91
C SER A 63 16.26 9.12 10.76
N VAL A 64 17.55 8.90 10.54
CA VAL A 64 18.64 9.58 11.25
C VAL A 64 18.54 11.09 11.05
N ALA A 65 18.26 11.52 9.82
CA ALA A 65 18.07 12.92 9.46
C ALA A 65 16.69 13.43 9.93
N PRO A 66 16.61 14.35 10.91
CA PRO A 66 15.32 14.81 11.45
C PRO A 66 14.40 15.46 10.41
N GLN A 67 14.97 16.14 9.41
CA GLN A 67 14.25 16.79 8.30
C GLN A 67 13.61 15.81 7.32
N SER A 68 14.07 14.56 7.30
CA SER A 68 13.51 13.50 6.45
C SER A 68 12.32 12.81 7.12
N ARG A 69 12.08 13.05 8.41
CA ARG A 69 10.98 12.46 9.15
C ARG A 69 9.66 13.13 8.75
N PRO A 70 8.56 12.37 8.60
CA PRO A 70 7.26 12.92 8.30
C PRO A 70 6.73 13.78 9.46
N SER A 71 5.92 14.79 9.17
CA SER A 71 5.12 15.45 10.21
C SER A 71 4.10 14.46 10.80
N THR A 72 3.61 14.72 12.00
CA THR A 72 2.54 13.90 12.61
C THR A 72 1.29 13.84 11.74
N TYR A 73 0.98 14.92 11.02
CA TYR A 73 -0.14 14.93 10.08
C TYR A 73 0.11 14.03 8.85
N CYS A 74 1.35 13.99 8.34
CA CYS A 74 1.74 13.01 7.31
C CYS A 74 1.62 11.57 7.83
N VAL A 75 2.04 11.31 9.07
CA VAL A 75 1.95 9.99 9.72
C VAL A 75 0.50 9.51 9.76
N LEU A 76 -0.44 10.37 10.19
CA LEU A 76 -1.87 10.01 10.30
C LEU A 76 -2.56 9.78 8.95
N LYS A 77 -2.00 10.30 7.84
CA LYS A 77 -2.51 10.03 6.49
C LYS A 77 -1.98 8.73 5.90
N HIS A 78 -0.92 8.16 6.46
CA HIS A 78 -0.28 6.97 5.93
C HIS A 78 -1.26 5.77 5.83
N PRO A 79 -1.15 4.91 4.80
CA PRO A 79 -1.96 3.70 4.65
C PRO A 79 -1.97 2.75 5.86
N PHE A 80 -0.99 2.85 6.75
CA PHE A 80 -0.91 2.10 8.01
C PHE A 80 -2.18 2.27 8.87
N PHE A 81 -2.85 3.41 8.80
CA PHE A 81 -4.07 3.71 9.57
C PHE A 81 -5.37 3.51 8.79
N TRP A 82 -5.32 2.98 7.57
CA TRP A 82 -6.51 2.89 6.73
C TRP A 82 -7.27 1.60 7.01
N SER A 83 -8.58 1.75 7.23
CA SER A 83 -9.49 0.61 7.30
C SER A 83 -9.60 -0.10 5.94
N PRO A 84 -10.05 -1.36 5.90
CA PRO A 84 -10.29 -2.08 4.65
C PRO A 84 -11.18 -1.32 3.65
N GLU A 85 -12.22 -0.64 4.15
CA GLU A 85 -13.10 0.24 3.36
C GLU A 85 -12.28 1.31 2.63
N LYS A 86 -11.40 1.99 3.37
CA LYS A 86 -10.59 3.10 2.85
C LYS A 86 -9.54 2.63 1.86
N GLN A 87 -8.92 1.47 2.11
CA GLN A 87 -8.00 0.84 1.15
C GLN A 87 -8.71 0.48 -0.16
N LEU A 88 -9.90 -0.13 -0.07
CA LEU A 88 -10.69 -0.50 -1.24
C LEU A 88 -11.21 0.73 -2.00
N LEU A 89 -11.58 1.79 -1.30
CA LEU A 89 -11.97 3.06 -1.91
C LEU A 89 -10.79 3.71 -2.64
N PHE A 90 -9.60 3.72 -2.03
CA PHE A 90 -8.39 4.23 -2.67
C PHE A 90 -8.09 3.51 -3.99
N PHE A 91 -8.16 2.18 -4.02
CA PHE A 91 -7.96 1.43 -5.26
C PHE A 91 -8.98 1.76 -6.35
N GLN A 92 -10.24 1.97 -5.98
CA GLN A 92 -11.28 2.40 -6.93
C GLN A 92 -11.01 3.79 -7.47
N ASP A 93 -10.73 4.76 -6.59
CA ASP A 93 -10.44 6.14 -6.98
C ASP A 93 -9.24 6.23 -7.93
N VAL A 94 -8.17 5.49 -7.62
CA VAL A 94 -7.00 5.40 -8.50
C VAL A 94 -7.37 4.76 -9.83
N SER A 95 -8.10 3.64 -9.82
CA SER A 95 -8.50 2.95 -11.06
C SER A 95 -9.35 3.85 -11.96
N ASP A 96 -10.30 4.59 -11.38
CA ASP A 96 -11.16 5.52 -12.13
C ASP A 96 -10.32 6.69 -12.68
N ARG A 97 -9.41 7.24 -11.86
CA ARG A 97 -8.52 8.34 -12.25
C ARG A 97 -7.62 8.00 -13.44
N ILE A 98 -7.15 6.75 -13.51
CA ILE A 98 -6.22 6.31 -14.57
C ILE A 98 -6.93 5.64 -15.76
N GLU A 99 -8.26 5.46 -15.76
CA GLU A 99 -8.96 4.74 -16.83
C GLU A 99 -8.73 5.41 -18.20
N LYS A 100 -8.73 6.74 -18.24
CA LYS A 100 -8.53 7.54 -19.47
C LYS A 100 -7.11 8.09 -19.64
N GLU A 101 -6.20 7.80 -18.72
CA GLU A 101 -4.82 8.29 -18.83
C GLU A 101 -4.07 7.60 -19.99
N PRO A 102 -3.29 8.35 -20.79
CA PRO A 102 -2.47 7.78 -21.84
C PRO A 102 -1.39 6.87 -21.24
N GLY A 103 -1.00 5.81 -21.97
CA GLY A 103 0.01 4.85 -21.49
C GLY A 103 1.37 5.48 -21.19
N GLU A 104 1.73 6.52 -21.94
CA GLU A 104 2.96 7.30 -21.79
C GLU A 104 2.81 8.49 -20.82
N GLY A 105 1.61 8.68 -20.26
CA GLY A 105 1.35 9.72 -19.27
C GLY A 105 2.17 9.50 -17.99
N SER A 106 2.61 10.59 -17.37
CA SER A 106 3.49 10.56 -16.20
C SER A 106 2.91 9.72 -15.04
N ILE A 107 1.59 9.73 -14.84
CA ILE A 107 0.90 8.91 -13.84
C ILE A 107 1.07 7.42 -14.13
N VAL A 108 0.81 7.00 -15.37
CA VAL A 108 0.89 5.58 -15.76
C VAL A 108 2.34 5.11 -15.75
N VAL A 109 3.28 5.91 -16.24
CA VAL A 109 4.71 5.59 -16.21
C VAL A 109 5.19 5.37 -14.77
N ARG A 110 4.81 6.24 -13.83
CA ARG A 110 5.14 6.06 -12.40
C ARG A 110 4.50 4.80 -11.82
N LEU A 111 3.25 4.54 -12.17
CA LEU A 111 2.52 3.35 -11.70
C LEU A 111 3.13 2.05 -12.23
N GLU A 112 3.73 2.05 -13.43
CA GLU A 112 4.28 0.83 -14.03
C GLU A 112 5.80 0.65 -13.78
N ALA A 113 6.52 1.67 -13.32
CA ALA A 113 8.00 1.66 -13.17
C ALA A 113 8.56 0.50 -12.33
N ALA A 114 7.86 0.07 -11.28
CA ALA A 114 8.20 -1.11 -10.46
C ALA A 114 7.13 -2.21 -10.55
N GLY A 115 6.26 -2.13 -11.56
CA GLY A 115 5.06 -2.94 -11.67
C GLY A 115 5.34 -4.44 -11.72
N ARG A 116 6.44 -4.86 -12.34
CA ARG A 116 6.82 -6.28 -12.44
C ARG A 116 6.94 -6.96 -11.07
N ALA A 117 7.54 -6.31 -10.08
CA ALA A 117 7.66 -6.86 -8.73
C ALA A 117 6.30 -6.90 -8.03
N VAL A 118 5.51 -5.83 -8.19
CA VAL A 118 4.17 -5.67 -7.57
C VAL A 118 3.19 -6.73 -8.07
N VAL A 119 3.14 -6.98 -9.38
CA VAL A 119 2.25 -7.96 -10.01
C VAL A 119 2.85 -9.36 -10.07
N ARG A 120 4.02 -9.57 -9.45
CA ARG A 120 4.75 -10.85 -9.44
C ARG A 120 4.93 -11.42 -10.85
N THR A 121 5.39 -10.57 -11.76
CA THR A 121 5.54 -10.78 -13.22
C THR A 121 4.23 -10.95 -14.00
N ASN A 122 3.27 -11.74 -13.50
CA ASN A 122 1.97 -11.95 -14.13
C ASN A 122 0.88 -12.20 -13.08
N TRP A 123 0.15 -11.16 -12.67
CA TRP A 123 -0.84 -11.26 -11.58
C TRP A 123 -1.95 -12.28 -11.86
N ARG A 124 -2.24 -12.55 -13.15
CA ARG A 124 -3.25 -13.56 -13.55
C ARG A 124 -2.88 -14.98 -13.14
N MET A 125 -1.61 -15.24 -12.80
CA MET A 125 -1.13 -16.54 -12.31
C MET A 125 -1.21 -16.65 -10.77
N HIS A 126 -1.47 -15.54 -10.08
CA HIS A 126 -1.47 -15.46 -8.62
C HIS A 126 -2.87 -15.25 -8.03
N ILE A 127 -3.90 -15.26 -8.87
CA ILE A 127 -5.30 -15.22 -8.48
C ILE A 127 -5.94 -16.61 -8.56
N SER A 128 -7.06 -16.78 -7.86
CA SER A 128 -7.84 -18.03 -7.84
C SER A 128 -8.37 -18.40 -9.23
N VAL A 129 -8.45 -19.71 -9.49
CA VAL A 129 -8.95 -20.26 -10.77
C VAL A 129 -10.35 -19.76 -11.14
N PRO A 130 -11.32 -19.65 -10.20
CA PRO A 130 -12.64 -19.11 -10.51
C PRO A 130 -12.57 -17.66 -11.01
N LEU A 131 -11.81 -16.80 -10.33
CA LEU A 131 -11.61 -15.41 -10.75
C LEU A 131 -10.88 -15.31 -12.09
N GLN A 132 -9.86 -16.15 -12.31
CA GLN A 132 -9.11 -16.18 -13.56
C GLN A 132 -10.01 -16.53 -14.75
N THR A 133 -10.88 -17.53 -14.58
CA THR A 133 -11.84 -17.97 -15.61
C THR A 133 -12.85 -16.87 -15.92
N ASP A 134 -13.35 -16.22 -14.88
CA ASP A 134 -14.35 -15.17 -15.02
C ASP A 134 -13.81 -13.89 -15.69
N LEU A 135 -12.54 -13.54 -15.43
CA LEU A 135 -11.89 -12.41 -16.09
C LEU A 135 -11.68 -12.60 -17.60
N ARG A 136 -11.52 -13.85 -18.08
CA ARG A 136 -11.30 -14.15 -19.50
C ARG A 136 -12.53 -13.91 -20.39
N LYS A 137 -13.74 -13.87 -19.81
CA LYS A 137 -15.00 -13.81 -20.56
C LYS A 137 -15.26 -12.45 -21.21
N PHE A 138 -14.93 -11.36 -20.53
CA PHE A 138 -15.44 -10.03 -20.89
C PHE A 138 -14.37 -9.04 -21.36
N ARG A 139 -13.12 -9.20 -20.92
CA ARG A 139 -12.05 -8.25 -21.23
C ARG A 139 -10.68 -8.89 -21.15
N THR A 140 -9.80 -8.53 -22.08
CA THR A 140 -8.38 -8.89 -22.00
C THR A 140 -7.65 -7.92 -21.07
N TYR A 141 -7.10 -8.45 -19.98
CA TYR A 141 -6.23 -7.70 -19.08
C TYR A 141 -4.77 -8.15 -19.25
N LYS A 142 -3.86 -7.17 -19.26
CA LYS A 142 -2.41 -7.39 -19.27
C LYS A 142 -1.94 -7.81 -17.88
N GLY A 143 -1.53 -9.07 -17.77
CA GLY A 143 -1.08 -9.65 -16.50
C GLY A 143 0.18 -9.02 -15.89
N ASN A 144 0.97 -8.30 -16.70
CA ASN A 144 2.17 -7.61 -16.26
C ASN A 144 1.94 -6.11 -15.92
N SER A 145 0.69 -5.63 -15.97
CA SER A 145 0.35 -4.23 -15.70
C SER A 145 -0.34 -4.07 -14.36
N VAL A 146 0.14 -3.11 -13.56
CA VAL A 146 -0.49 -2.71 -12.30
C VAL A 146 -1.82 -2.01 -12.59
N ARG A 147 -1.87 -1.15 -13.62
CA ARG A 147 -3.10 -0.48 -14.05
C ARG A 147 -4.20 -1.50 -14.35
N ASP A 148 -3.90 -2.55 -15.09
CA ASP A 148 -4.91 -3.57 -15.45
C ASP A 148 -5.32 -4.44 -14.26
N LEU A 149 -4.45 -4.65 -13.26
CA LEU A 149 -4.84 -5.28 -11.99
C LEU A 149 -5.85 -4.41 -11.24
N LEU A 150 -5.57 -3.11 -11.08
CA LEU A 150 -6.49 -2.17 -10.41
C LEU A 150 -7.84 -2.08 -11.13
N ARG A 151 -7.83 -2.08 -12.47
CA ARG A 151 -9.06 -2.11 -13.28
C ARG A 151 -9.85 -3.38 -13.09
N ALA A 152 -9.19 -4.54 -13.03
CA ALA A 152 -9.84 -5.81 -12.73
C ALA A 152 -10.49 -5.78 -11.34
N MET A 153 -9.78 -5.27 -10.32
CA MET A 153 -10.32 -5.10 -8.96
C MET A 153 -11.56 -4.19 -8.96
N ARG A 154 -11.47 -3.00 -9.58
CA ARG A 154 -12.58 -2.04 -9.68
C ARG A 154 -13.78 -2.66 -10.39
N ASN A 155 -13.58 -3.36 -11.50
CA ASN A 155 -14.66 -4.02 -12.24
C ASN A 155 -15.35 -5.12 -11.43
N LYS A 156 -14.57 -5.95 -10.72
CA LYS A 156 -15.14 -7.03 -9.89
C LYS A 156 -15.84 -6.51 -8.65
N LYS A 157 -15.36 -5.41 -8.06
CA LYS A 157 -16.09 -4.73 -6.99
C LYS A 157 -17.41 -4.15 -7.51
N HIS A 158 -17.40 -3.49 -8.67
CA HIS A 158 -18.60 -2.84 -9.23
C HIS A 158 -19.72 -3.84 -9.53
N HIS A 159 -19.36 -5.00 -10.08
CA HIS A 159 -20.31 -6.06 -10.44
C HIS A 159 -20.37 -7.20 -9.42
N TYR A 160 -19.96 -6.97 -8.17
CA TYR A 160 -19.76 -8.04 -7.18
C TYR A 160 -21.00 -8.94 -7.00
N HIS A 161 -22.19 -8.34 -6.88
CA HIS A 161 -23.45 -9.08 -6.71
C HIS A 161 -23.92 -9.84 -7.96
N GLU A 162 -23.37 -9.52 -9.13
CA GLU A 162 -23.66 -10.21 -10.41
C GLU A 162 -22.69 -11.37 -10.67
N LEU A 163 -21.64 -11.52 -9.85
CA LEU A 163 -20.64 -12.57 -10.02
C LEU A 163 -21.21 -13.94 -9.65
N PRO A 164 -20.73 -15.03 -10.29
CA PRO A 164 -21.03 -16.39 -9.84
C PRO A 164 -20.66 -16.58 -8.36
N LYS A 165 -21.45 -17.39 -7.64
CA LYS A 165 -21.28 -17.61 -6.19
C LYS A 165 -19.86 -18.09 -5.84
N GLU A 166 -19.32 -19.02 -6.63
CA GLU A 166 -17.94 -19.50 -6.48
C GLU A 166 -16.90 -18.38 -6.54
N VAL A 167 -17.09 -17.37 -7.41
CA VAL A 167 -16.18 -16.23 -7.51
C VAL A 167 -16.33 -15.32 -6.29
N GLN A 168 -17.56 -15.05 -5.85
CA GLN A 168 -17.82 -14.27 -4.62
C GLN A 168 -17.18 -14.92 -3.40
N ASP A 169 -17.33 -16.25 -3.25
CA ASP A 169 -16.78 -17.01 -2.14
C ASP A 169 -15.25 -16.96 -2.12
N THR A 170 -14.60 -17.01 -3.31
CA THR A 170 -13.14 -16.85 -3.36
C THR A 170 -12.67 -15.43 -3.06
N LEU A 171 -13.43 -14.41 -3.46
CA LEU A 171 -13.09 -13.01 -3.22
C LEU A 171 -13.38 -12.60 -1.77
N GLY A 172 -14.33 -13.24 -1.11
CA GLY A 172 -14.81 -12.85 0.22
C GLY A 172 -15.76 -11.65 0.18
N GLU A 173 -16.36 -11.34 1.33
CA GLU A 173 -17.33 -10.25 1.47
C GLU A 173 -16.69 -8.87 1.26
N VAL A 174 -17.45 -7.94 0.70
CA VAL A 174 -17.03 -6.55 0.51
C VAL A 174 -17.27 -5.76 1.81
N PRO A 175 -16.32 -4.95 2.30
CA PRO A 175 -15.03 -4.63 1.68
C PRO A 175 -13.86 -5.50 2.14
N GLU A 176 -13.91 -6.06 3.35
CA GLU A 176 -12.75 -6.63 4.05
C GLU A 176 -12.18 -7.88 3.35
N GLY A 177 -13.02 -8.89 3.10
CA GLY A 177 -12.61 -10.10 2.40
C GLY A 177 -12.09 -9.77 1.00
N PHE A 178 -12.82 -8.92 0.27
CA PHE A 178 -12.46 -8.50 -1.08
C PHE A 178 -11.08 -7.83 -1.14
N VAL A 179 -10.79 -6.86 -0.27
CA VAL A 179 -9.49 -6.18 -0.31
C VAL A 179 -8.37 -7.09 0.18
N SER A 180 -8.62 -7.88 1.23
CA SER A 180 -7.67 -8.86 1.77
C SER A 180 -7.27 -9.90 0.73
N TYR A 181 -8.20 -10.34 -0.13
CA TYR A 181 -7.92 -11.26 -1.23
C TYR A 181 -6.78 -10.75 -2.12
N PHE A 182 -6.79 -9.47 -2.50
CA PHE A 182 -5.77 -8.88 -3.36
C PHE A 182 -4.50 -8.52 -2.60
N THR A 183 -4.60 -7.93 -1.41
CA THR A 183 -3.42 -7.49 -0.65
C THR A 183 -2.60 -8.66 -0.14
N SER A 184 -3.22 -9.79 0.23
CA SER A 184 -2.51 -11.03 0.60
C SER A 184 -1.73 -11.64 -0.57
N ARG A 185 -2.21 -11.47 -1.80
CA ARG A 185 -1.56 -11.99 -3.03
C ARG A 185 -0.52 -11.03 -3.62
N PHE A 186 -0.74 -9.73 -3.42
CA PHE A 186 0.10 -8.64 -3.91
C PHE A 186 0.43 -7.68 -2.75
N PRO A 187 1.30 -8.07 -1.80
CA PRO A 187 1.57 -7.33 -0.56
C PRO A 187 2.00 -5.88 -0.78
N ARG A 188 2.73 -5.63 -1.88
CA ARG A 188 3.29 -4.32 -2.25
C ARG A 188 2.31 -3.41 -3.00
N LEU A 189 1.13 -3.92 -3.39
CA LEU A 189 0.21 -3.20 -4.29
C LEU A 189 -0.24 -1.85 -3.71
N LEU A 190 -0.77 -1.84 -2.49
CA LEU A 190 -1.27 -0.61 -1.87
C LEU A 190 -0.16 0.44 -1.74
N LEU A 191 0.98 0.06 -1.18
CA LEU A 191 2.09 0.98 -0.94
C LEU A 191 2.64 1.55 -2.24
N HIS A 192 2.85 0.68 -3.23
CA HIS A 192 3.32 1.07 -4.55
C HIS A 192 2.34 2.05 -5.23
N THR A 193 1.06 1.70 -5.26
CA THR A 193 0.02 2.57 -5.84
C THR A 193 -0.07 3.90 -5.09
N HIS A 194 -0.01 3.88 -3.76
CA HIS A 194 0.00 5.08 -2.92
C HIS A 194 1.18 6.01 -3.24
N ASN A 195 2.38 5.47 -3.36
CA ASN A 195 3.57 6.27 -3.69
C ASN A 195 3.55 6.78 -5.15
N ALA A 196 3.07 5.96 -6.09
CA ALA A 196 2.95 6.34 -7.49
C ALA A 196 1.99 7.52 -7.69
N LEU A 197 0.82 7.47 -7.06
CA LEU A 197 -0.26 8.45 -7.18
C LEU A 197 -0.12 9.68 -6.26
N HIS A 198 0.97 9.77 -5.50
CA HIS A 198 1.22 10.96 -4.68
C HIS A 198 1.31 12.26 -5.52
N ILE A 199 1.67 12.17 -6.81
CA ILE A 199 1.64 13.32 -7.72
C ILE A 199 0.24 13.92 -7.91
N CYS A 200 -0.82 13.13 -7.68
CA CYS A 200 -2.21 13.56 -7.72
C CYS A 200 -2.71 14.11 -6.37
N ALA A 201 -1.87 14.24 -5.35
CA ALA A 201 -2.26 14.72 -4.01
C ALA A 201 -2.89 16.12 -3.98
N HIS A 202 -2.67 16.93 -5.02
CA HIS A 202 -3.28 18.24 -5.19
C HIS A 202 -4.74 18.16 -5.65
N GLU A 203 -5.13 17.08 -6.32
CA GLU A 203 -6.48 16.85 -6.82
C GLU A 203 -7.44 16.56 -5.66
N ARG A 204 -8.64 17.16 -5.68
CA ARG A 204 -9.63 17.03 -4.58
C ARG A 204 -10.00 15.60 -4.25
N GLN A 205 -10.09 14.73 -5.27
CA GLN A 205 -10.39 13.31 -5.10
C GLN A 205 -9.38 12.60 -4.17
N PHE A 206 -8.13 13.08 -4.13
CA PHE A 206 -7.05 12.43 -3.38
C PHE A 206 -6.72 13.08 -2.02
N HIS A 207 -7.40 14.16 -1.63
CA HIS A 207 -7.24 14.80 -0.32
C HIS A 207 -7.55 13.88 0.88
N PRO A 208 -8.46 12.87 0.80
CA PRO A 208 -8.63 11.91 1.88
C PRO A 208 -7.38 11.06 2.17
N TYR A 209 -6.51 10.87 1.18
CA TYR A 209 -5.36 9.96 1.21
C TYR A 209 -4.04 10.68 1.44
N TYR A 210 -3.89 11.90 0.93
CA TYR A 210 -2.65 12.67 1.03
C TYR A 210 -2.85 14.02 1.70
N LEU A 211 -1.74 14.67 2.02
CA LEU A 211 -1.75 16.08 2.38
C LEU A 211 -1.72 16.96 1.14
N PRO A 212 -2.64 17.93 1.01
CA PRO A 212 -2.57 18.89 -0.07
C PRO A 212 -1.31 19.76 0.11
N PRO A 213 -0.69 20.22 -0.99
CA PRO A 213 0.56 21.00 -0.95
C PRO A 213 0.48 22.28 -0.10
N SER A 214 -0.72 22.84 0.07
CA SER A 214 -1.00 24.06 0.82
C SER A 214 -1.25 23.86 2.33
N ALA A 215 -1.21 22.61 2.83
CA ALA A 215 -1.46 22.29 4.24
C ALA A 215 -0.18 22.03 5.06
N LYS A 216 0.95 22.62 4.65
CA LYS A 216 2.23 22.56 5.37
C LYS A 216 2.38 23.71 6.36
#